data_AF-A0AAE3SCU1-F1
#
_entry.id   AF-A0AAE3SCU1-F1
#
_cell.length_a   1.000
_cell.length_b   1.000
_cell.length_c   1.000
_cell.angle_alpha   90.00
_cell.angle_beta   90.00
_cell.angle_gamma   90.00
#
_symmetry.space_group_name_H-M   'P 1'
#
loop_
_entity.id
_entity.type
_entity.pdbx_description
1 polymer ?
#
loop_
_entity_poly.entity_id
_entity_poly.type
_entity_poly.pdbx_seq_one_letter_code
_entity_poly.pdbx_strand_id
1 'polypeptide(L)'
;ITRTVSNPKAQTKPLSAPQVVAVLCVDVSAVPVDDWPVLGYDAVPRLRLFHERSLATMDLTDPTLIEAFANAVHGLYPWDGFPDKNLFTRMLLNPEERPYASRMTADFPTSESP
;
A
#
# COMPACT_ATOMS: atom_id res chain seq x y z
N ILE A 1 32.27 26.34 9.67
CA ILE A 1 30.91 26.84 9.98
C ILE A 1 29.93 25.73 9.59
N THR A 2 29.53 24.91 10.55
CA THR A 2 28.59 23.80 10.34
C THR A 2 27.18 24.39 10.26
N ARG A 3 26.58 24.43 9.07
CA ARG A 3 25.17 24.85 8.90
C ARG A 3 24.28 23.73 9.40
N THR A 4 23.76 23.89 10.61
CA THR A 4 22.63 23.11 11.10
C THR A 4 21.42 23.53 10.27
N VAL A 5 21.00 22.70 9.32
CA VAL A 5 19.74 22.89 8.60
C VAL A 5 18.63 22.50 9.58
N SER A 6 18.00 23.49 10.21
CA SER A 6 16.78 23.27 10.97
C SER A 6 15.67 22.93 9.97
N ASN A 7 15.40 21.64 9.80
CA ASN A 7 14.26 21.20 9.01
C ASN A 7 12.98 21.59 9.78
N PRO A 8 12.06 22.40 9.21
CA PRO A 8 10.80 22.69 9.88
C PRO A 8 10.10 21.35 10.14
N LYS A 9 9.75 21.09 11.41
CA LYS A 9 8.97 19.90 11.78
C LYS A 9 7.69 19.92 10.94
N ALA A 10 7.64 19.07 9.91
CA ALA A 10 6.44 18.87 9.12
C ALA A 10 5.31 18.51 10.10
N GLN A 11 4.23 19.29 10.07
CA GLN A 11 3.09 19.05 10.94
C GLN A 11 2.34 17.84 10.37
N THR A 12 2.72 16.64 10.80
CA THR A 12 2.14 15.40 10.32
C THR A 12 0.71 15.25 10.84
N LYS A 13 -0.29 15.33 9.95
CA LYS A 13 -1.68 15.02 10.28
C LYS A 13 -1.86 13.49 10.17
N PRO A 14 -2.41 12.82 11.20
CA PRO A 14 -2.67 11.40 11.11
C PRO A 14 -3.71 11.11 10.01
N LEU A 15 -3.54 9.99 9.31
CA LEU A 15 -4.56 9.47 8.40
C LEU A 15 -5.83 9.11 9.21
N SER A 16 -6.98 9.60 8.76
CA SER A 16 -8.27 9.16 9.28
C SER A 16 -8.66 7.81 8.65
N ALA A 17 -9.52 7.04 9.30
CA ALA A 17 -9.97 5.73 8.80
C ALA A 17 -10.49 5.78 7.34
N PRO A 18 -11.28 6.81 6.92
CA PRO A 18 -11.74 6.92 5.54
C PRO A 18 -10.63 7.17 4.51
N GLN A 19 -9.43 7.57 4.93
CA GLN A 19 -8.29 7.77 4.04
C GLN A 19 -7.50 6.46 3.80
N VAL A 20 -7.85 5.38 4.51
CA VAL A 20 -7.19 4.08 4.36
C VAL A 20 -7.99 3.22 3.39
N VAL A 21 -7.38 2.93 2.24
CA VAL A 21 -8.03 2.14 1.18
C VAL A 21 -7.87 0.62 1.37
N ALA A 22 -6.84 0.16 2.08
CA ALA A 22 -6.55 -1.25 2.30
C ALA A 22 -5.69 -1.48 3.56
N VAL A 23 -5.76 -2.69 4.10
CA VAL A 23 -5.04 -3.11 5.31
C VAL A 23 -4.58 -4.55 5.11
N LEU A 24 -3.27 -4.78 5.18
CA LEU A 24 -2.67 -6.08 4.88
C LEU A 24 -1.65 -6.43 5.96
N CYS A 25 -1.66 -7.69 6.41
CA CYS A 25 -0.68 -8.21 7.35
C CYS A 25 0.42 -8.94 6.58
N VAL A 26 1.69 -8.66 6.90
CA VAL A 26 2.85 -9.35 6.32
C VAL A 26 3.66 -10.03 7.39
N ASP A 27 4.36 -11.09 7.00
CA ASP A 27 5.42 -11.64 7.81
C ASP A 27 6.55 -10.60 7.93
N VAL A 28 6.91 -10.24 9.16
CA VAL A 28 8.00 -9.29 9.43
C VAL A 28 9.33 -9.81 8.90
N SER A 29 9.54 -11.13 8.87
CA SER A 29 10.76 -11.73 8.32
C SER A 29 10.90 -11.57 6.81
N ALA A 30 9.81 -11.28 6.09
CA ALA A 30 9.81 -11.02 4.66
C ALA A 30 10.14 -9.55 4.32
N VAL A 31 10.18 -8.65 5.31
CA VAL A 31 10.62 -7.27 5.12
C VAL A 31 12.16 -7.26 5.12
N PRO A 32 12.82 -6.81 4.03
CA PRO A 32 14.27 -6.72 4.01
C PRO A 32 14.77 -5.85 5.17
N VAL A 33 15.73 -6.39 5.92
CA VAL A 33 16.33 -5.70 7.07
C VAL A 33 17.35 -4.64 6.61
N ASP A 34 17.82 -4.77 5.37
CA ASP A 34 18.87 -3.93 4.81
C ASP A 34 18.30 -2.68 4.10
N ASP A 35 18.83 -1.52 4.52
CA ASP A 35 18.87 -0.19 3.88
C ASP A 35 17.69 0.22 3.00
N TRP A 36 16.54 0.48 3.63
CA TRP A 36 15.61 1.45 3.07
C TRP A 36 16.26 2.84 3.19
N PRO A 37 16.48 3.57 2.08
CA PRO A 37 16.97 4.94 2.19
C PRO A 37 15.99 5.72 3.05
N VAL A 38 16.48 6.40 4.08
CA VAL A 38 15.65 7.26 4.93
C VAL A 38 15.15 8.41 4.06
N LEU A 39 13.93 8.28 3.53
CA LEU A 39 13.29 9.28 2.67
C LEU A 39 12.94 10.57 3.44
N GLY A 40 12.88 10.49 4.78
CA GLY A 40 12.59 11.61 5.67
C GLY A 40 12.37 11.16 7.12
N TYR A 41 12.19 12.12 8.03
CA TYR A 41 11.80 11.88 9.44
C TYR A 41 10.32 12.24 9.67
N ASP A 42 9.50 12.06 8.64
CA ASP A 42 8.07 12.30 8.76
C ASP A 42 7.45 11.26 9.68
N ALA A 43 6.66 11.70 10.65
CA ALA A 43 5.99 10.80 11.55
C ALA A 43 4.96 9.97 10.77
N VAL A 44 5.15 8.65 10.77
CA VAL A 44 4.09 7.70 10.41
C VAL A 44 2.88 8.03 11.30
N PRO A 45 1.67 8.19 10.74
CA PRO A 45 0.46 8.43 11.52
C PRO A 45 0.38 7.49 12.70
N ARG A 46 -0.06 7.96 13.87
CA ARG A 46 -0.43 7.05 14.96
C ARG A 46 -1.60 6.19 14.46
N LEU A 47 -1.28 4.96 14.06
CA LEU A 47 -2.20 3.92 13.61
C LEU A 47 -3.02 3.34 14.78
N ARG A 48 -3.56 4.21 15.66
CA ARG A 48 -4.25 3.80 16.90
C ARG A 48 -5.41 2.84 16.61
N LEU A 49 -6.08 3.05 15.48
CA LEU A 49 -7.16 2.19 14.98
C LEU A 49 -6.70 0.76 14.60
N PHE A 50 -5.41 0.57 14.31
CA PHE A 50 -4.82 -0.73 14.00
C PHE A 50 -4.19 -1.40 15.22
N HIS A 51 -3.75 -0.63 16.21
CA HIS A 51 -3.32 -1.17 17.51
C HIS A 51 -4.46 -1.79 18.31
N GLU A 52 -5.70 -1.30 18.12
CA GLU A 52 -6.90 -1.81 18.81
C GLU A 52 -7.56 -2.99 18.06
N ARG A 53 -7.22 -3.22 16.79
CA ARG A 53 -7.60 -4.44 16.07
C ARG A 53 -6.53 -5.49 16.30
N SER A 54 -6.91 -6.66 16.80
CA SER A 54 -5.99 -7.80 16.87
C SER A 54 -5.61 -8.22 15.45
N LEU A 55 -4.45 -7.75 14.97
CA LEU A 55 -3.88 -8.22 13.71
C LEU A 55 -3.40 -9.67 13.82
N ALA A 56 -3.22 -10.19 15.05
CA ALA A 56 -2.85 -11.57 15.32
C ALA A 56 -3.88 -12.61 14.84
N THR A 57 -5.10 -12.18 14.49
CA THR A 57 -6.13 -13.06 13.92
C THR A 57 -6.27 -12.91 12.40
N MET A 58 -5.48 -12.07 11.74
CA MET A 58 -5.48 -11.93 10.29
C MET A 58 -4.45 -12.86 9.66
N ASP A 59 -4.83 -13.51 8.56
CA ASP A 59 -3.90 -14.32 7.78
C ASP A 59 -2.81 -13.44 7.16
N LEU A 60 -1.58 -13.96 7.15
CA LEU A 60 -0.45 -13.29 6.52
C LEU A 60 -0.64 -13.26 5.00
N THR A 61 -0.41 -12.10 4.42
CA THR A 61 -0.45 -11.84 2.99
C THR A 61 0.95 -11.99 2.41
N ASP A 62 1.02 -12.63 1.25
CA ASP A 62 2.26 -12.79 0.50
C ASP A 62 2.82 -11.42 0.04
N PRO A 63 4.14 -11.14 0.20
CA PRO A 63 4.74 -9.87 -0.20
C PRO A 63 4.62 -9.57 -1.69
N THR A 64 4.72 -10.57 -2.56
CA THR A 64 4.56 -10.38 -4.01
C THR A 64 3.12 -10.02 -4.35
N LEU A 65 2.14 -10.58 -3.63
CA LEU A 65 0.74 -10.16 -3.75
C LEU A 65 0.53 -8.70 -3.32
N ILE A 66 1.23 -8.23 -2.28
CA ILE A 66 1.16 -6.83 -1.85
C ILE A 66 1.77 -5.89 -2.87
N GLU A 67 2.92 -6.26 -3.44
CA GLU A 67 3.54 -5.48 -4.51
C GLU A 67 2.63 -5.38 -5.73
N ALA A 68 2.05 -6.51 -6.16
CA ALA A 68 1.09 -6.53 -7.26
C ALA A 68 -0.15 -5.67 -6.95
N PHE A 69 -0.67 -5.74 -5.72
CA PHE A 69 -1.78 -4.91 -5.26
C PHE A 69 -1.43 -3.43 -5.26
N ALA A 70 -0.26 -3.04 -4.72
CA ALA A 70 0.22 -1.66 -4.72
C ALA A 70 0.37 -1.12 -6.16
N ASN A 71 0.96 -1.92 -7.05
CA ASN A 71 1.05 -1.59 -8.47
C ASN A 71 -0.34 -1.44 -9.11
N ALA A 72 -1.31 -2.26 -8.74
CA ALA A 72 -2.69 -2.17 -9.24
C ALA A 72 -3.42 -0.92 -8.72
N VAL A 73 -3.22 -0.54 -7.46
CA VAL A 73 -3.72 0.72 -6.88
C VAL A 73 -3.22 1.92 -7.69
N HIS A 74 -1.97 1.86 -8.17
CA HIS A 74 -1.36 2.91 -9.00
C HIS A 74 -1.57 2.75 -10.51
N GLY A 75 -2.34 1.76 -10.96
CA GLY A 75 -2.63 1.54 -12.39
C GLY A 75 -1.44 1.00 -13.20
N LEU A 76 -0.42 0.46 -12.52
CA LEU A 76 0.79 -0.14 -13.11
C LEU A 76 0.64 -1.66 -13.31
N TYR A 77 -0.33 -2.28 -12.65
CA TYR A 77 -0.70 -3.69 -12.81
C TYR A 77 -2.22 -3.81 -12.99
N PRO A 78 -2.72 -4.75 -13.81
CA PRO A 78 -4.15 -4.92 -13.99
C PRO A 78 -4.86 -5.35 -12.71
N TRP A 79 -5.95 -4.66 -12.37
CA TRP A 79 -6.77 -4.93 -11.18
C TRP A 79 -7.38 -6.33 -11.20
N ASP A 80 -7.71 -6.84 -12.39
CA ASP A 80 -8.23 -8.19 -12.63
C ASP A 80 -7.15 -9.16 -13.17
N GLY A 81 -5.87 -8.87 -12.93
CA GLY A 81 -4.74 -9.63 -13.48
C GLY A 81 -4.54 -11.04 -12.90
N PHE A 82 -5.27 -11.40 -11.84
CA PHE A 82 -5.20 -12.72 -11.21
C PHE A 82 -6.35 -13.63 -11.69
N PRO A 83 -6.21 -14.97 -11.58
CA PRO A 83 -7.31 -15.89 -11.92
C PRO A 83 -8.61 -15.59 -11.20
N ASP A 84 -8.53 -15.17 -9.93
CA ASP A 84 -9.66 -14.58 -9.22
C ASP A 84 -9.67 -13.06 -9.43
N LYS A 85 -10.54 -12.59 -10.32
CA LYS A 85 -10.69 -11.17 -10.68
C LYS A 85 -11.09 -10.26 -9.53
N ASN A 86 -11.63 -10.80 -8.45
CA ASN A 86 -12.09 -10.03 -7.28
C ASN A 86 -11.07 -10.03 -6.14
N LEU A 87 -9.89 -10.64 -6.33
CA LEU A 87 -8.87 -10.77 -5.29
C LEU A 87 -8.53 -9.43 -4.65
N PHE A 88 -8.16 -8.42 -5.46
CA PHE A 88 -7.80 -7.11 -4.96
C PHE A 88 -8.96 -6.32 -4.36
N THR A 89 -10.19 -6.50 -4.89
CA THR A 89 -11.38 -5.89 -4.31
C THR A 89 -11.62 -6.36 -2.87
N ARG A 90 -11.36 -7.64 -2.57
CA ARG A 90 -11.46 -8.18 -1.20
C ARG A 90 -10.35 -7.71 -0.26
N MET A 91 -9.27 -7.15 -0.80
CA MET A 91 -8.18 -6.56 -0.02
C MET A 91 -8.47 -5.11 0.40
N LEU A 92 -9.48 -4.47 -0.18
CA LEU A 92 -9.90 -3.12 0.18
C LEU A 92 -10.57 -3.09 1.55
N LEU A 93 -10.32 -2.02 2.30
CA LEU A 93 -11.07 -1.72 3.53
C LEU A 93 -12.55 -1.46 3.20
N ASN A 94 -12.80 -0.75 2.10
CA ASN A 94 -14.11 -0.47 1.54
C ASN A 94 -14.18 -1.05 0.11
N PRO A 95 -14.74 -2.26 -0.09
CA PRO A 95 -14.78 -2.92 -1.39
C PRO A 95 -15.46 -2.12 -2.52
N GLU A 96 -16.38 -1.23 -2.15
CA GLU A 96 -17.10 -0.35 -3.09
C GLU A 96 -16.26 0.85 -3.55
N GLU A 97 -15.17 1.17 -2.85
CA GLU A 97 -14.32 2.35 -3.10
C GLU A 97 -13.03 1.96 -3.81
N ARG A 98 -13.15 1.56 -5.08
CA ARG A 98 -11.98 1.21 -5.88
C ARG A 98 -11.07 2.45 -6.11
N PRO A 99 -9.73 2.32 -5.98
CA PRO A 99 -8.81 3.43 -6.23
C PRO A 99 -8.99 4.03 -7.63
N TYR A 100 -8.99 5.36 -7.72
CA TYR A 100 -9.24 6.10 -8.98
C TYR A 100 -8.24 5.75 -10.09
N ALA A 101 -6.98 5.52 -9.74
CA ALA A 101 -5.92 5.20 -10.71
C ALA A 101 -5.90 3.72 -11.15
N SER A 102 -6.72 2.85 -10.54
CA SER A 102 -6.75 1.44 -10.90
C SER A 102 -7.27 1.21 -12.33
N ARG A 103 -6.70 0.20 -12.99
CA ARG A 103 -6.98 -0.13 -14.40
C ARG A 103 -7.25 -1.63 -14.54
N MET A 104 -8.22 -2.01 -15.35
CA MET A 104 -8.45 -3.41 -15.72
C MET A 104 -7.49 -3.83 -16.83
N THR A 105 -7.32 -5.13 -17.06
CA THR A 105 -6.51 -5.70 -18.14
C THR A 105 -6.86 -5.09 -19.50
N ALA A 106 -8.15 -4.87 -19.77
CA ALA A 106 -8.64 -4.27 -21.00
C ALA A 106 -8.17 -2.82 -21.22
N ASP A 107 -7.75 -2.12 -20.16
CA ASP A 107 -7.28 -0.73 -20.24
C ASP A 107 -5.80 -0.64 -20.62
N PHE A 108 -5.03 -1.74 -20.54
CA PHE A 108 -3.61 -1.75 -20.88
C PHE A 108 -3.41 -1.87 -22.40
N PRO A 109 -2.37 -1.23 -22.97
CA PRO A 109 -2.07 -1.40 -24.38
C PRO A 109 -1.83 -2.88 -24.67
N THR A 110 -2.55 -3.41 -25.65
CA THR A 110 -2.23 -4.71 -26.22
C THR A 110 -0.84 -4.60 -26.83
N SER A 111 0.09 -5.42 -26.37
CA SER A 111 1.37 -5.60 -27.05
C SER A 111 1.08 -5.99 -28.50
N GLU A 112 1.32 -5.07 -29.44
CA GLU A 112 1.44 -5.42 -30.85
C GLU A 112 2.53 -6.48 -30.94
N SER A 113 2.15 -7.67 -31.43
CA SER A 113 3.11 -8.74 -31.67
C SER A 113 4.09 -8.26 -32.75
N PRO A 114 5.41 -8.41 -32.57
CA PRO A 114 6.37 -8.19 -33.65
C PRO A 114 6.17 -9.17 -34.82
#